data_AF-A0A1G7SMQ4-F1
#
_entry.id   AF-A0A1G7SMQ4-F1
#
_cell.length_a   1.000
_cell.length_b   1.000
_cell.length_c   1.000
_cell.angle_alpha   90.00
_cell.angle_beta   90.00
_cell.angle_gamma   90.00
#
_symmetry.space_group_name_H-M   'P 1'
#
loop_
_entity.id
_entity.type
_entity.pdbx_description
1 polymer ?
#
loop_
_entity_poly.entity_id
_entity_poly.type
_entity_poly.pdbx_seq_one_letter_code
_entity_poly.pdbx_strand_id
1 'polypeptide(L)'
;MTDLTTPARHDGQVGSTPSNPPGPGGRARRRTFTAEYKLAILEEYEHADAQGRGAMLRREKLLTSHISEWRRARDGGALQALEPRTRKPARTATEIENEKLRKERDRLAKELAQAKAALEIVGKAHAYAGDRCQATVSLSVSMALAYAA
;
A
#
# COMPACT_ATOMS: atom_id res chain seq x y z
N MET A 1 -53.47 -2.84 -8.47
CA MET A 1 -52.24 -3.62 -8.60
C MET A 1 -51.10 -2.72 -8.17
N THR A 2 -50.59 -2.95 -6.96
CA THR A 2 -49.55 -2.14 -6.31
C THR A 2 -48.18 -2.50 -6.89
N ASP A 3 -47.55 -1.57 -7.60
CA ASP A 3 -46.15 -1.74 -8.02
C ASP A 3 -45.19 -1.22 -6.94
N LEU A 4 -44.24 -2.09 -6.63
CA LEU A 4 -43.22 -1.99 -5.61
C LEU A 4 -42.27 -0.81 -5.90
N THR A 5 -42.32 0.25 -5.09
CA THR A 5 -41.27 1.29 -5.12
C THR A 5 -40.22 0.96 -4.07
N THR A 6 -39.13 0.37 -4.55
CA THR A 6 -37.82 0.21 -3.90
C THR A 6 -37.42 1.49 -3.14
N PRO A 7 -36.97 1.43 -1.88
CA PRO A 7 -36.31 2.59 -1.27
C PRO A 7 -34.96 2.75 -1.96
N ALA A 8 -34.91 3.65 -2.93
CA ALA A 8 -33.68 4.14 -3.51
C ALA A 8 -32.82 4.65 -2.34
N ARG A 9 -31.78 3.90 -2.00
CA ARG A 9 -30.72 4.35 -1.10
C ARG A 9 -30.16 5.61 -1.73
N HIS A 10 -30.47 6.76 -1.14
CA HIS A 10 -29.87 8.03 -1.53
C HIS A 10 -28.45 8.06 -0.93
N ASP A 11 -27.63 7.10 -1.34
CA ASP A 11 -26.22 7.03 -0.98
C ASP A 11 -25.57 8.32 -1.51
N GLY A 12 -25.20 9.20 -0.59
CA GLY A 12 -24.63 10.53 -0.85
C GLY A 12 -23.23 10.49 -1.46
N GLN A 13 -23.04 9.69 -2.51
CA GLN A 13 -21.81 9.49 -3.24
C GLN A 13 -22.01 9.93 -4.70
N VAL A 14 -21.48 11.10 -5.06
CA VAL A 14 -21.00 11.36 -6.42
C VAL A 14 -19.53 11.70 -6.33
N GLY A 15 -18.71 10.71 -6.68
CA GLY A 15 -17.26 10.80 -6.65
C GLY A 15 -16.69 11.68 -7.77
N SER A 16 -15.41 11.99 -7.56
CA SER A 16 -14.41 12.42 -8.56
C SER A 16 -14.68 13.73 -9.27
N THR A 17 -14.02 14.79 -8.79
CA THR A 17 -13.78 16.04 -9.51
C THR A 17 -13.11 15.74 -10.86
N PRO A 18 -13.72 16.04 -12.02
CA PRO A 18 -12.97 16.24 -13.24
C PRO A 18 -12.50 17.69 -13.26
N SER A 19 -11.19 17.89 -13.40
CA SER A 19 -10.58 19.18 -13.72
C SER A 19 -10.93 19.57 -15.16
N ASN A 20 -12.10 20.17 -15.38
CA ASN A 20 -12.38 20.87 -16.63
C ASN A 20 -13.40 22.01 -16.38
N PRO A 21 -13.16 23.26 -16.84
CA PRO A 21 -14.12 24.33 -16.69
C PRO A 21 -15.39 24.02 -17.50
N PRO A 22 -16.61 24.19 -16.95
CA PRO A 22 -17.83 23.92 -17.69
C PRO A 22 -18.05 24.99 -18.76
N GLY A 23 -18.26 24.57 -20.00
CA GLY A 23 -18.81 25.44 -21.04
C GLY A 23 -20.22 25.95 -20.68
N PRO A 24 -20.80 26.86 -21.48
CA PRO A 24 -22.03 27.61 -21.15
C PRO A 24 -23.33 26.77 -20.99
N GLY A 25 -23.25 25.44 -20.96
CA GLY A 25 -24.35 24.51 -20.63
C GLY A 25 -24.05 23.59 -19.42
N GLY A 26 -23.09 23.94 -18.56
CA GLY A 26 -22.68 23.11 -17.43
C GLY A 26 -23.80 22.85 -16.42
N ARG A 27 -24.02 21.58 -16.06
CA ARG A 27 -24.98 21.19 -15.00
C ARG A 27 -24.60 21.88 -13.69
N ALA A 28 -25.59 22.45 -13.00
CA ALA A 28 -25.41 23.07 -11.68
C ALA A 28 -24.67 22.11 -10.74
N ARG A 29 -23.51 22.54 -10.25
CA ARG A 29 -22.66 21.72 -9.38
C ARG A 29 -23.38 21.53 -8.05
N ARG A 30 -23.80 20.30 -7.77
CA ARG A 30 -24.39 19.95 -6.47
C ARG A 30 -23.33 20.07 -5.38
N ARG A 31 -23.70 20.65 -4.24
CA ARG A 31 -22.84 20.81 -3.06
C ARG A 31 -22.49 19.42 -2.49
N THR A 32 -21.24 19.23 -2.10
CA THR A 32 -20.74 18.02 -1.43
C THR A 32 -20.51 18.32 0.04
N PHE A 33 -20.99 17.45 0.93
CA PHE A 33 -20.80 17.57 2.38
C PHE A 33 -19.67 16.66 2.86
N THR A 34 -18.62 17.24 3.44
CA THR A 34 -17.50 16.50 4.03
C THR A 34 -17.94 15.78 5.31
N ALA A 35 -17.19 14.75 5.72
CA ALA A 35 -17.48 14.03 6.96
C ALA A 35 -17.42 14.94 8.19
N GLU A 36 -16.39 15.78 8.27
CA GLU A 36 -16.22 16.81 9.32
C GLU A 36 -17.43 17.75 9.40
N TYR A 37 -17.89 18.27 8.25
CA TYR A 37 -19.07 19.15 8.22
C TYR A 37 -20.32 18.44 8.72
N LYS A 38 -20.54 17.18 8.34
CA LYS A 38 -21.69 16.41 8.83
C LYS A 38 -21.62 16.20 10.35
N LEU A 39 -20.44 15.94 10.90
CA LEU A 39 -20.27 15.75 12.35
C LEU A 39 -20.49 17.05 13.14
N ALA A 40 -19.93 18.17 12.68
CA ALA A 40 -20.14 19.48 13.32
C ALA A 40 -21.62 19.86 13.35
N ILE A 41 -22.35 19.63 12.24
CA ILE A 41 -23.78 19.88 12.16
C ILE A 41 -24.58 18.94 13.09
N LEU A 42 -24.17 17.68 13.24
CA LEU A 42 -24.82 16.75 14.16
C LEU A 42 -24.61 17.16 15.62
N GLU A 43 -23.41 17.60 15.98
CA GLU A 43 -23.09 18.08 17.32
C GLU A 43 -23.90 19.35 17.66
N GLU A 44 -23.92 20.33 16.76
CA GLU A 44 -24.72 21.55 16.93
C GLU A 44 -26.22 21.23 17.01
N TYR A 45 -26.71 20.26 16.22
CA TYR A 45 -28.09 19.81 16.28
C TYR A 45 -28.45 19.09 17.60
N GLU A 46 -27.50 18.39 18.23
CA GLU A 46 -27.70 17.73 19.52
C GLU A 46 -27.71 18.72 20.69
N HIS A 47 -26.95 19.83 20.59
CA HIS A 47 -26.90 20.87 21.61
C HIS A 47 -28.01 21.94 21.47
N ALA A 48 -28.63 22.06 20.29
CA ALA A 48 -29.67 23.05 20.03
C ALA A 48 -31.06 22.65 20.57
N ASP A 49 -31.82 23.66 21.01
CA ASP A 49 -33.20 23.53 21.43
C ASP A 49 -34.15 23.28 20.22
N ALA A 50 -35.43 22.97 20.48
CA ALA A 50 -36.38 22.66 19.40
C ALA A 50 -36.54 23.82 18.39
N GLN A 51 -36.48 25.07 18.84
CA GLN A 51 -36.57 26.25 17.96
C GLN A 51 -35.24 26.52 17.24
N GLY A 52 -34.12 26.38 17.94
CA GLY A 52 -32.77 26.50 17.38
C GLY A 52 -32.48 25.50 16.27
N ARG A 53 -32.89 24.23 16.45
CA ARG A 53 -32.75 23.17 15.42
C ARG A 53 -33.43 23.55 14.11
N GLY A 54 -34.64 24.08 14.17
CA GLY A 54 -35.38 24.50 12.98
C GLY A 54 -34.80 25.75 12.30
N ALA A 55 -34.20 26.66 13.07
CA ALA A 55 -33.54 27.85 12.55
C ALA A 55 -32.21 27.52 11.86
N MET A 56 -31.41 26.66 12.48
CA MET A 56 -30.13 26.15 11.97
C MET A 56 -30.32 25.44 10.62
N LEU A 57 -31.27 24.51 10.54
CA LEU A 57 -31.54 23.76 9.30
C LEU A 57 -31.92 24.66 8.12
N ARG A 58 -32.67 25.75 8.36
CA ARG A 58 -33.03 26.71 7.30
C ARG A 58 -31.84 27.54 6.83
N ARG A 59 -30.93 27.93 7.74
CA ARG A 59 -29.69 28.65 7.40
C ARG A 59 -28.76 27.79 6.55
N GLU A 60 -28.60 26.54 6.95
CA GLU A 60 -27.74 25.57 6.26
C GLU A 60 -28.38 24.93 5.02
N LYS A 61 -29.68 25.19 4.79
CA LYS A 61 -30.53 24.58 3.74
C LYS A 61 -30.55 23.05 3.83
N LEU A 62 -30.60 22.53 5.05
CA LEU A 62 -30.64 21.11 5.36
C LEU A 62 -32.07 20.67 5.70
N LEU A 63 -32.42 19.45 5.30
CA LEU A 63 -33.67 18.80 5.69
C LEU A 63 -33.45 17.87 6.88
N THR A 64 -34.48 17.66 7.68
CA THR A 64 -34.48 16.70 8.82
C THR A 64 -34.13 15.28 8.40
N SER A 65 -34.39 14.89 7.15
CA SER A 65 -33.96 13.60 6.58
C SER A 65 -32.44 13.44 6.60
N HIS A 66 -31.68 14.49 6.24
CA HIS A 66 -30.22 14.47 6.24
C HIS A 66 -29.68 14.20 7.65
N ILE A 67 -30.27 14.82 8.67
CA ILE A 67 -29.86 14.63 10.06
C ILE A 67 -30.11 13.19 10.54
N SER A 68 -31.24 12.61 10.16
CA SER A 68 -31.56 11.21 10.48
C SER A 68 -30.63 10.22 9.76
N GLU A 69 -30.33 10.47 8.48
CA GLU A 69 -29.39 9.67 7.69
C GLU A 69 -27.97 9.77 8.25
N TRP A 70 -27.51 10.97 8.60
CA TRP A 70 -26.17 11.17 9.14
C TRP A 70 -26.02 10.57 10.54
N ARG A 71 -27.06 10.60 11.39
CA ARG A 71 -27.04 9.88 12.67
C ARG A 71 -26.86 8.38 12.48
N ARG A 72 -27.64 7.76 11.59
CA ARG A 72 -27.49 6.33 11.24
C ARG A 72 -26.10 6.02 10.70
N ALA A 73 -25.54 6.90 9.86
CA ALA A 73 -24.19 6.74 9.33
C ALA A 73 -23.11 6.92 10.41
N ARG A 74 -23.33 7.76 11.44
CA ARG A 74 -22.44 7.91 12.60
C ARG A 74 -22.44 6.64 13.44
N ASP A 75 -23.63 6.19 13.82
CA ASP A 75 -23.84 5.05 14.71
C ASP A 75 -23.36 3.74 14.04
N GLY A 76 -23.47 3.66 12.71
CA GLY A 76 -22.91 2.57 11.91
C GLY A 76 -21.42 2.70 11.54
N GLY A 77 -20.70 3.71 12.05
CA GLY A 77 -19.27 3.93 11.77
C GLY A 77 -18.95 4.38 10.33
N ALA A 78 -19.96 4.57 9.49
CA ALA A 78 -19.80 4.91 8.09
C ALA A 78 -19.30 6.35 7.86
N LEU A 79 -19.59 7.30 8.76
CA LEU A 79 -19.13 8.69 8.58
C LEU A 79 -17.60 8.83 8.62
N GLN A 80 -16.91 8.08 9.49
CA GLN A 80 -15.43 8.05 9.51
C GLN A 80 -14.87 7.22 8.34
N ALA A 81 -15.57 6.18 7.90
CA ALA A 81 -15.20 5.42 6.71
C ALA A 81 -15.41 6.19 5.39
N LEU A 82 -16.18 7.29 5.43
CA LEU A 82 -16.43 8.21 4.31
C LEU A 82 -15.43 9.36 4.23
N GLU A 83 -14.49 9.50 5.19
CA GLU A 83 -13.30 10.28 4.89
C GLU A 83 -12.70 9.74 3.60
N PRO A 84 -12.29 10.61 2.67
CA PRO A 84 -11.63 10.16 1.46
C PRO A 84 -10.38 9.42 1.91
N ARG A 85 -10.47 8.09 1.97
CA ARG A 85 -9.37 7.16 2.19
C ARG A 85 -8.26 7.69 1.32
N THR A 86 -7.25 8.30 1.93
CA THR A 86 -6.12 8.89 1.24
C THR A 86 -5.55 7.75 0.43
N ARG A 87 -5.89 7.70 -0.86
CA ARG A 87 -5.37 6.68 -1.76
C ARG A 87 -3.88 6.92 -1.67
N LYS A 88 -3.16 5.96 -1.10
CA LYS A 88 -1.70 6.01 -1.09
C LYS A 88 -1.29 6.35 -2.53
N PRO A 89 -0.46 7.38 -2.74
CA PRO A 89 -0.09 7.79 -4.08
C PRO A 89 0.36 6.55 -4.84
N ALA A 90 -0.10 6.43 -6.09
CA ALA A 90 0.32 5.33 -6.95
C ALA A 90 1.84 5.25 -6.92
N ARG A 91 2.39 4.03 -6.75
CA ARG A 91 3.84 3.81 -6.63
C ARG A 91 4.54 4.59 -7.74
N THR A 92 5.45 5.46 -7.34
CA THR A 92 6.17 6.32 -8.28
C THR A 92 7.03 5.44 -9.20
N ALA A 93 7.30 5.88 -10.43
CA ALA A 93 8.12 5.12 -11.37
C ALA A 93 9.50 4.76 -10.78
N THR A 94 10.02 5.63 -9.91
CA THR A 94 11.26 5.44 -9.16
C THR A 94 11.16 4.33 -8.11
N GLU A 95 10.02 4.17 -7.42
CA GLU A 95 9.81 3.06 -6.48
C GLU A 95 9.77 1.70 -7.18
N ILE A 96 9.12 1.64 -8.34
CA ILE A 96 9.07 0.43 -9.17
C ILE A 96 10.48 0.05 -9.65
N GLU A 97 11.25 1.03 -10.10
CA GLU A 97 12.62 0.80 -10.56
C GLU A 97 13.54 0.37 -9.40
N ASN A 98 13.40 0.98 -8.22
CA ASN A 98 14.13 0.55 -7.03
C ASN A 98 13.81 -0.90 -6.63
N GLU A 99 12.54 -1.33 -6.72
CA GLU A 99 12.16 -2.72 -6.44
C GLU A 99 12.79 -3.70 -7.45
N LYS A 100 12.84 -3.34 -8.73
CA LYS A 100 13.51 -4.16 -9.76
C LYS A 100 15.01 -4.27 -9.51
N LEU A 101 15.68 -3.13 -9.30
CA LEU A 101 17.11 -3.07 -9.01
C LEU A 101 17.48 -3.88 -7.76
N ARG A 102 16.64 -3.86 -6.72
CA ARG A 102 16.84 -4.69 -5.51
C ARG A 102 16.79 -6.18 -5.83
N LYS A 103 15.82 -6.62 -6.63
CA LYS A 103 15.70 -8.02 -7.05
C LYS A 103 16.90 -8.46 -7.90
N GLU A 104 17.35 -7.61 -8.81
CA GLU A 104 18.53 -7.89 -9.64
C GLU A 104 19.81 -7.96 -8.80
N ARG A 105 20.00 -7.03 -7.86
CA ARG A 105 21.11 -7.08 -6.91
C ARG A 105 21.10 -8.39 -6.12
N ASP A 106 19.95 -8.82 -5.61
CA ASP A 106 19.83 -10.05 -4.84
C ASP A 106 20.15 -11.29 -5.67
N ARG A 107 19.73 -11.31 -6.93
CA ARG A 107 20.06 -12.38 -7.87
C ARG A 107 21.56 -12.43 -8.14
N LEU A 108 22.16 -11.30 -8.51
CA LEU A 108 23.59 -11.20 -8.80
C LEU A 108 24.44 -11.54 -7.56
N ALA A 109 24.01 -11.14 -6.37
CA ALA A 109 24.68 -11.47 -5.13
C ALA A 109 24.70 -12.99 -4.87
N LYS A 110 23.61 -13.69 -5.18
CA LYS A 110 23.54 -15.16 -5.07
C LYS A 110 24.45 -15.85 -6.10
N GLU A 111 24.45 -15.37 -7.34
CA GLU A 111 25.32 -15.90 -8.41
C GLU A 111 26.80 -15.71 -8.05
N LEU A 112 27.17 -14.55 -7.52
CA LEU A 112 28.53 -14.31 -7.00
C LEU A 112 28.89 -15.21 -5.81
N ALA A 113 27.95 -15.42 -4.87
CA ALA A 113 28.17 -16.33 -3.75
C ALA A 113 28.41 -17.78 -4.21
N GLN A 114 27.63 -18.24 -5.20
CA GLN A 114 27.78 -19.56 -5.77
C GLN A 114 29.11 -19.72 -6.51
N ALA A 115 29.52 -18.73 -7.32
CA ALA A 115 30.80 -18.74 -8.00
C ALA A 115 31.98 -18.77 -7.01
N LYS A 116 31.93 -17.97 -5.95
CA LYS A 116 32.93 -17.99 -4.87
C LYS A 116 33.00 -19.35 -4.18
N ALA A 117 31.85 -19.97 -3.88
CA ALA A 117 31.83 -21.31 -3.27
C ALA A 117 32.44 -22.38 -4.18
N ALA A 118 32.20 -22.30 -5.49
CA ALA A 118 32.83 -23.21 -6.45
C ALA A 118 34.36 -23.04 -6.48
N LEU A 119 34.85 -21.79 -6.50
CA LEU A 119 36.28 -21.50 -6.44
C LEU A 119 36.93 -21.99 -5.13
N GLU A 120 36.24 -21.86 -4.00
CA GLU A 120 36.70 -22.40 -2.71
C GLU A 120 36.86 -23.92 -2.74
N ILE A 121 35.90 -24.63 -3.32
CA ILE A 121 35.98 -26.10 -3.46
C ILE A 121 37.18 -26.49 -4.34
N VAL A 122 37.35 -25.82 -5.48
CA VAL A 122 38.47 -26.08 -6.40
C VAL A 122 39.81 -25.77 -5.72
N GLY A 123 39.90 -24.65 -4.99
CA GLY A 123 41.08 -24.28 -4.24
C GLY A 123 41.46 -25.32 -3.19
N LYS A 124 40.48 -25.82 -2.43
CA LYS A 124 40.69 -26.90 -1.45
C LYS A 124 41.14 -28.20 -2.12
N ALA A 125 40.51 -28.59 -3.23
CA ALA A 125 40.90 -29.78 -3.97
C ALA A 125 42.35 -29.69 -4.49
N HIS A 126 42.74 -28.53 -5.02
CA HIS A 126 44.12 -28.28 -5.46
C HIS A 126 45.13 -28.35 -4.30
N ALA A 127 44.79 -27.79 -3.13
CA ALA A 127 45.63 -27.88 -1.95
C ALA A 127 45.87 -29.34 -1.51
N TYR A 128 44.81 -30.14 -1.40
CA TYR A 128 44.94 -31.57 -1.04
C TYR A 128 45.68 -32.40 -2.09
N ALA A 129 45.54 -32.07 -3.38
CA ALA A 129 46.28 -32.73 -4.44
C ALA A 129 47.79 -32.40 -4.40
N GLY A 130 48.12 -31.14 -4.09
CA GLY A 130 49.49 -30.69 -3.89
C GLY A 130 50.18 -31.40 -2.72
N ASP A 131 49.52 -31.48 -1.57
CA ASP A 131 50.06 -32.13 -0.36
C ASP A 131 50.36 -33.61 -0.59
N ARG A 132 49.48 -34.34 -1.29
CA ARG A 132 49.72 -35.76 -1.61
C ARG A 132 50.89 -35.96 -2.56
N CYS A 133 51.06 -35.06 -3.54
CA CYS A 133 52.16 -35.14 -4.49
C CYS A 133 53.50 -34.86 -3.80
N GLN A 134 53.54 -33.90 -2.86
CA GLN A 134 54.75 -33.64 -2.07
C GLN A 134 55.09 -34.80 -1.13
N ALA A 135 54.08 -35.42 -0.50
CA ALA A 135 54.29 -36.56 0.38
C ALA A 135 54.86 -37.78 -0.35
N THR A 136 54.35 -38.10 -1.55
CA THR A 136 54.85 -39.24 -2.35
C THR A 136 56.26 -39.00 -2.88
N VAL A 137 56.57 -37.77 -3.31
CA VAL A 137 57.92 -37.38 -3.74
C VAL A 137 58.91 -37.42 -2.58
N SER A 138 58.52 -36.99 -1.38
CA SER A 138 59.40 -37.03 -0.21
C SER A 138 59.73 -38.45 0.23
N LEU A 139 58.75 -39.36 0.15
CA LEU A 139 58.92 -40.79 0.46
C LEU A 139 59.82 -41.49 -0.57
N SER A 140 59.64 -41.23 -1.86
CA SER A 140 60.47 -41.84 -2.91
C SER A 140 61.92 -41.37 -2.85
N VAL A 141 62.16 -40.09 -2.58
CA VAL A 141 63.51 -39.53 -2.39
C VAL A 141 64.17 -40.12 -1.15
N SER A 142 63.46 -40.24 -0.03
CA SER A 142 64.00 -40.83 1.21
C SER A 142 64.34 -42.31 1.05
N MET A 143 63.48 -43.07 0.35
CA MET A 143 63.71 -44.49 0.05
C MET A 143 64.88 -44.68 -0.91
N ALA A 144 65.04 -43.82 -1.91
CA ALA A 144 66.20 -43.84 -2.82
C ALA A 144 67.51 -43.52 -2.08
N LEU A 145 67.50 -42.57 -1.15
CA LEU A 145 68.66 -42.26 -0.30
C LEU A 145 69.00 -43.40 0.66
N ALA A 146 68.00 -44.09 1.20
CA ALA A 146 68.21 -45.24 2.10
C ALA A 146 68.76 -46.49 1.39
N TYR A 147 68.47 -46.67 0.09
CA TYR A 147 69.00 -47.79 -0.70
C TYR A 147 70.42 -47.53 -1.26
N ALA A 148 70.86 -46.27 -1.28
CA ALA A 148 72.17 -45.86 -1.77
C ALA A 148 73.27 -45.80 -0.68
N ALA A 149 72.93 -46.14 0.57
CA ALA A 149 73.83 -46.18 1.73
C ALA A 149 74.10 -47.63 2.17
#